data_AF-A0A4Y7SYC6-F1
#
_entry.id   AF-A0A4Y7SYC6-F1
#
_cell.length_a   1.000
_cell.length_b   1.000
_cell.length_c   1.000
_cell.angle_alpha   90.00
_cell.angle_beta   90.00
_cell.angle_gamma   90.00
#
_symmetry.space_group_name_H-M   'P 1'
#
loop_
_entity.id
_entity.type
_entity.pdbx_description
1 polymer ?
#
loop_
_entity_poly.entity_id
_entity_poly.type
_entity_poly.pdbx_seq_one_letter_code
_entity_poly.pdbx_strand_id
1 'polypeptide(L)' 'MATERAHPALHELLRQLQGIYEAVSNFQPNHTRPPILDSSLMLAEAEDDSHPSHQDHIPGLKKLKESLKLDLDGLQKVI' A
#
# COMPACT_ATOMS: atom_id res chain seq x y z
N MET A 1 17.30 13.08 -32.76
CA MET A 1 16.28 13.78 -31.95
C MET A 1 15.00 12.95 -32.05
N ALA A 2 14.87 11.90 -31.23
CA ALA A 2 13.76 10.95 -31.31
C ALA A 2 12.96 11.03 -30.00
N THR A 3 12.05 11.99 -29.93
CA THR A 3 11.11 12.21 -28.82
C THR A 3 9.67 12.00 -29.32
N GLU A 4 9.42 10.97 -30.13
CA GLU A 4 8.17 10.90 -30.90
C GLU A 4 7.30 9.67 -30.71
N ARG A 5 7.61 8.75 -29.78
CA ARG A 5 6.64 7.72 -29.42
C ARG A 5 6.69 7.45 -27.93
N ALA A 6 5.75 8.04 -27.21
CA ALA A 6 5.20 7.54 -25.96
C ALA A 6 5.30 6.01 -25.95
N HIS A 7 6.27 5.45 -25.21
CA HIS A 7 6.55 4.02 -25.25
C HIS A 7 5.35 3.31 -24.63
N PRO A 8 4.51 2.60 -25.39
CA PRO A 8 3.26 2.02 -24.87
C PRO A 8 3.54 1.06 -23.71
N ALA A 9 4.68 0.36 -23.75
CA ALA A 9 5.17 -0.49 -22.69
C ALA A 9 5.47 0.28 -21.38
N LEU A 10 5.98 1.52 -21.46
CA LEU A 10 6.21 2.35 -20.26
C LEU A 10 4.89 2.83 -19.66
N HIS A 11 3.91 3.20 -20.48
CA HIS A 11 2.56 3.55 -20.00
C HIS A 11 1.84 2.36 -19.35
N GLU A 12 2.02 1.16 -19.91
CA GLU A 12 1.48 -0.06 -19.32
C GLU A 12 2.15 -0.38 -17.99
N LEU A 13 3.47 -0.25 -17.92
CA LEU A 13 4.22 -0.40 -16.68
C LEU A 13 3.78 0.62 -15.62
N LEU A 14 3.58 1.89 -15.98
CA LEU A 14 3.10 2.94 -15.08
C LEU A 14 1.74 2.56 -14.47
N ARG A 15 0.81 2.10 -15.32
CA ARG A 15 -0.52 1.68 -14.88
C ARG A 15 -0.45 0.51 -13.91
N GLN A 16 0.41 -0.46 -14.18
CA GLN A 16 0.63 -1.61 -13.29
C GLN A 16 1.22 -1.18 -11.94
N LEU A 17 2.25 -0.32 -11.95
CA LEU A 17 2.86 0.19 -10.72
C LEU A 17 1.88 1.01 -9.88
N GLN A 18 1.03 1.84 -10.51
CA GLN A 18 -0.01 2.58 -9.82
C GLN A 18 -1.01 1.64 -9.14
N GLY A 19 -1.47 0.59 -9.84
CA GLY A 19 -2.36 -0.40 -9.27
C GLY A 19 -1.74 -1.16 -8.08
N ILE A 20 -0.46 -1.52 -8.17
CA ILE A 20 0.25 -2.17 -7.05
C ILE A 20 0.40 -1.20 -5.88
N TYR A 21 0.76 0.06 -6.13
CA TYR A 21 0.91 1.07 -5.09
C TYR A 21 -0.41 1.33 -4.33
N GLU A 22 -1.53 1.40 -5.06
CA GLU A 22 -2.86 1.50 -4.45
C GLU A 22 -3.22 0.26 -3.64
N ALA A 23 -2.97 -0.94 -4.18
CA ALA A 23 -3.25 -2.19 -3.47
C ALA A 23 -2.42 -2.30 -2.17
N VAL A 24 -1.13 -1.92 -2.22
CA VAL A 24 -0.24 -1.88 -1.06
C VAL A 24 -0.70 -0.82 -0.05
N SER A 25 -1.14 0.34 -0.53
CA SER A 25 -1.64 1.43 0.33
C SER A 25 -2.95 1.10 1.01
N ASN A 26 -3.77 0.23 0.42
CA ASN A 26 -5.03 -0.25 1.00
C ASN A 26 -4.92 -1.65 1.62
N PHE A 27 -3.72 -2.25 1.62
CA PHE A 27 -3.55 -3.59 2.14
C PHE A 27 -3.76 -3.59 3.66
N GLN A 28 -4.81 -4.28 4.09
CA GLN A 28 -5.07 -4.59 5.49
C GLN A 28 -4.94 -6.11 5.66
N PRO A 29 -4.17 -6.58 6.64
CA PRO A 29 -4.12 -8.00 6.94
C PRO A 29 -5.51 -8.44 7.41
N ASN A 30 -6.00 -9.57 6.89
CA ASN A 30 -7.26 -10.18 7.34
C ASN A 30 -7.09 -10.72 8.76
N HIS A 31 -6.97 -9.84 9.76
CA HIS A 31 -7.05 -10.24 11.16
C HIS A 31 -8.51 -10.47 11.49
N THR A 32 -8.96 -11.70 11.28
CA THR A 32 -9.97 -12.26 12.19
C THR A 32 -9.26 -12.56 13.50
N ARG A 33 -8.84 -11.53 14.24
CA ARG A 33 -8.51 -11.74 15.65
C ARG A 33 -9.85 -12.10 16.29
N PRO A 34 -10.06 -13.34 16.76
CA PRO A 34 -11.26 -13.60 17.54
C PRO A 34 -11.24 -12.61 18.71
N PRO A 35 -12.37 -11.96 19.03
CA PRO A 35 -12.40 -11.00 20.13
C PRO A 35 -11.86 -11.72 21.36
N ILE A 36 -10.77 -11.20 21.93
CA ILE A 36 -10.26 -11.72 23.19
C ILE A 36 -11.27 -11.28 24.23
N LEU A 37 -12.15 -12.21 24.61
CA LEU A 37 -13.09 -12.04 25.71
C LEU A 37 -12.32 -12.15 27.03
N ASP A 38 -11.55 -11.12 27.38
CA ASP A 38 -11.15 -10.89 28.77
C ASP A 38 -12.32 -10.20 29.48
N SER A 39 -13.12 -10.99 30.20
CA SER A 39 -14.32 -10.57 30.93
C SER A 39 -14.08 -9.58 32.08
N SER A 40 -12.92 -8.93 32.15
CA SER A 40 -12.54 -7.97 33.20
C SER A 40 -12.33 -6.54 32.72
N LEU A 41 -12.44 -6.23 31.42
CA LEU A 41 -12.14 -4.89 30.89
C LEU A 41 -13.14 -4.42 29.83
N MET A 42 -14.43 -4.69 30.05
CA MET A 42 -15.51 -4.19 29.21
C MET A 42 -15.75 -2.70 29.46
N LEU A 43 -14.85 -1.80 29.05
CA LEU A 43 -15.17 -0.35 29.00
C LEU A 43 -14.22 0.55 28.20
N ALA A 44 -13.12 0.05 27.66
CA ALA A 44 -12.31 0.82 26.72
C ALA A 44 -12.10 -0.04 25.48
N GLU A 45 -12.15 0.58 24.30
CA GLU A 45 -11.48 0.02 23.14
C GLU A 45 -12.20 -1.19 22.51
N ALA A 46 -13.46 -0.94 22.11
CA ALA A 46 -13.86 -1.35 20.75
C ALA A 46 -12.98 -0.55 19.77
N GLU A 47 -11.69 -0.87 19.75
CA GLU A 47 -10.69 -0.26 18.88
C GLU A 47 -10.99 -0.73 17.47
N ASP A 48 -11.67 0.16 16.77
CA ASP A 48 -11.55 0.44 15.35
C ASP A 48 -10.38 -0.31 14.68
N ASP A 49 -10.66 -1.54 14.22
CA ASP A 49 -9.78 -2.37 13.36
C ASP A 49 -9.38 -1.65 12.05
N SER A 50 -9.94 -0.46 11.81
CA SER A 50 -9.60 0.46 10.73
C SER A 50 -8.40 1.37 11.03
N HIS A 51 -7.74 1.24 12.18
CA HIS A 51 -6.62 2.12 12.52
C HIS A 51 -5.41 1.90 11.58
N PRO A 52 -4.90 2.96 10.91
CA PRO A 52 -3.75 2.88 10.00
C PRO A 52 -2.47 2.36 10.67
N SER A 53 -2.40 2.41 12.01
CA SER A 53 -1.28 1.90 12.81
C SER A 53 -1.06 0.37 12.68
N HIS A 54 -2.08 -0.40 12.28
CA HIS A 54 -1.90 -1.84 12.01
C HIS A 54 -1.18 -2.11 10.67
N GLN A 55 -1.32 -1.21 9.70
CA GLN A 55 -0.68 -1.35 8.41
C GLN A 55 0.84 -1.11 8.49
N ASP A 56 1.27 -0.20 9.35
CA ASP A 56 2.69 0.05 9.66
C ASP A 56 3.39 -1.16 10.33
N HIS A 57 2.61 -2.08 10.91
CA HIS A 57 3.15 -3.27 11.57
C HIS A 57 3.48 -4.40 10.61
N ILE A 58 3.12 -4.31 9.32
CA ILE A 58 3.38 -5.35 8.34
C ILE A 58 4.84 -5.24 7.87
N PRO A 59 5.72 -6.20 8.21
CA PRO A 59 7.12 -6.13 7.87
C PRO A 59 7.32 -6.06 6.35
N GLY A 60 8.09 -5.07 5.90
CA GLY A 60 8.41 -4.88 4.48
C GLY A 60 7.36 -4.10 3.67
N LEU A 61 6.14 -3.89 4.18
CA LEU A 61 5.12 -3.12 3.46
C LEU A 61 5.51 -1.65 3.28
N LYS A 62 6.03 -1.02 4.34
CA LYS A 62 6.55 0.35 4.28
C LYS A 62 7.70 0.49 3.27
N LYS A 63 8.68 -0.43 3.32
CA LYS A 63 9.82 -0.45 2.40
C LYS A 63 9.37 -0.64 0.95
N LEU A 64 8.38 -1.51 0.72
CA LEU A 64 7.79 -1.73 -0.59
C LEU A 64 7.11 -0.46 -1.11
N LYS A 65 6.30 0.20 -0.28
CA LYS A 65 5.62 1.46 -0.62
C LYS A 65 6.62 2.58 -0.97
N GLU A 66 7.68 2.72 -0.19
CA GLU A 66 8.75 3.69 -0.46
C GLU A 66 9.48 3.40 -1.77
N SER A 67 9.80 2.13 -2.04
CA SER A 67 10.47 1.71 -3.28
C SER A 67 9.57 1.97 -4.51
N LEU A 68 8.29 1.59 -4.44
CA LEU A 68 7.31 1.83 -5.50
C LEU A 68 7.14 3.33 -5.79
N LYS A 69 7.19 4.18 -4.76
CA LYS A 69 7.11 5.64 -4.93
C LYS A 69 8.31 6.18 -5.73
N LEU A 70 9.52 5.72 -5.42
CA LEU A 70 10.72 6.10 -6.17
C LEU A 70 10.66 5.65 -7.63
N ASP A 71 10.17 4.43 -7.87
CA ASP A 71 10.00 3.89 -9.22
C ASP A 71 8.96 4.67 -10.01
N LEU A 72 7.82 5.02 -9.40
CA LEU A 72 6.79 5.88 -10.00
C LEU A 72 7.33 7.28 -10.33
N ASP A 73 8.05 7.91 -9.40
CA ASP A 73 8.65 9.23 -9.60
C ASP A 73 9.73 9.20 -10.71
N GLY A 74 10.46 8.09 -10.85
CA GLY A 74 11.41 7.87 -11.93
C GLY A 74 10.73 7.69 -13.28
N LEU A 75 9.68 6.87 -13.32
CA LEU A 75 8.95 6.52 -14.54
C LEU A 75 8.15 7.71 -15.09
N GLN A 76 7.56 8.54 -14.23
CA GLN A 76 6.85 9.76 -14.62
C GLN A 76 7.75 10.81 -15.28
N LYS A 77 9.07 10.78 -15.06
CA LYS A 77 10.02 11.73 -15.67
C LYS A 77 10.41 11.37 -17.09
N VAL A 78 10.21 10.11 -17.49
CA VAL A 78 10.69 9.55 -18.75
C VAL A 78 9.57 9.11 -19.70
N ILE A 79 8.32 9.16 -19.22
CA ILE A 79 7.08 9.05 -20.02
C ILE A 79 6.67 10.45 -20.45
#